data_AF-A0A7T1DTE8-F1
#
_entry.id   AF-A0A7T1DTE8-F1
#
_cell.length_a   1.000
_cell.length_b   1.000
_cell.length_c   1.000
_cell.angle_alpha   90.00
_cell.angle_beta   90.00
_cell.angle_gamma   90.00
#
_symmetry.space_group_name_H-M   'P 1'
#
loop_
_entity.id
_entity.type
_entity.pdbx_description
1 polymer ?
#
loop_
_entity_poly.entity_id
_entity_poly.type
_entity_poly.pdbx_seq_one_letter_code
_entity_poly.pdbx_strand_id
1 'polypeptide(L)'
;MADATTETEMPNATHSDWLENVLMAEDGPLPAPVLFASSPKVEQLELVRVIGDRLRQARELCNLSQSVAAQRLGYSNSSKLSKVEGATDTNSVPLWLILRAAKVYEVSIDFLFGVTDDWEVGAPRGTQEWLLNVWQKLRERDMAALDHLHREVLAVSRHTAALVAGVREVAEGLSTYRARNPGFDETPASATLAGRLERLQAGARDADTALKRLHLGVAGGASEAAR
;
A
#
# COMPACT_ATOMS: atom_id res chain seq x y z
N MET A 1 39.40 37.95 65.78
CA MET A 1 40.01 36.61 65.69
C MET A 1 38.99 35.79 64.93
N ALA A 2 39.13 35.65 63.61
CA ALA A 2 39.88 34.55 62.99
C ALA A 2 39.33 33.20 63.51
N ASP A 3 38.82 32.27 62.72
CA ASP A 3 39.21 31.93 61.36
C ASP A 3 38.25 30.85 60.83
N ALA A 4 38.27 30.66 59.52
CA ALA A 4 38.12 29.42 58.78
C ALA A 4 36.86 28.54 58.93
N THR A 5 36.05 28.56 57.86
CA THR A 5 35.59 27.40 57.08
C THR A 5 36.39 26.11 57.28
N THR A 6 35.78 24.97 57.64
CA THR A 6 36.14 23.64 57.06
C THR A 6 35.13 22.54 57.40
N GLU A 7 34.57 21.97 56.33
CA GLU A 7 34.31 20.55 56.05
C GLU A 7 33.61 19.65 57.09
N THR A 8 32.42 19.21 56.69
CA THR A 8 31.90 17.87 57.00
C THR A 8 32.85 16.82 56.41
N GLU A 9 33.89 16.46 57.14
CA GLU A 9 34.57 15.19 56.96
C GLU A 9 33.61 14.08 57.44
N MET A 10 32.98 13.41 56.48
CA MET A 10 32.57 12.03 56.69
C MET A 10 33.84 11.18 56.65
N PRO A 11 34.29 10.58 57.77
CA PRO A 11 35.38 9.63 57.69
C PRO A 11 34.86 8.35 57.06
N ASN A 12 35.58 7.94 56.03
CA ASN A 12 35.79 6.55 55.67
C ASN A 12 34.72 5.88 54.78
N ALA A 13 34.67 6.30 53.51
CA ALA A 13 35.09 5.33 52.52
C ALA A 13 36.58 5.59 52.31
N THR A 14 37.40 4.80 53.00
CA THR A 14 38.73 4.37 52.56
C THR A 14 38.98 4.78 51.12
N HIS A 15 39.93 5.71 50.92
CA HIS A 15 40.69 5.93 49.69
C HIS A 15 40.04 5.38 48.42
N SER A 16 39.59 6.23 47.49
CA SER A 16 39.77 5.79 46.11
C SER A 16 41.29 5.78 45.91
N ASP A 17 41.84 4.58 45.96
CA ASP A 17 43.24 4.13 45.80
C ASP A 17 43.92 4.64 44.50
N TRP A 18 43.55 5.80 43.93
CA TRP A 18 43.99 6.28 42.61
C TRP A 18 44.68 7.66 42.56
N LEU A 19 44.83 8.47 43.63
CA LEU A 19 45.57 9.77 43.55
C LEU A 19 46.85 9.86 44.41
N GLU A 20 46.84 9.40 45.67
CA GLU A 20 48.09 9.13 46.40
C GLU A 20 48.91 8.03 45.69
N ASN A 21 48.24 7.05 45.06
CA ASN A 21 48.86 6.10 44.11
C ASN A 21 49.29 6.75 42.78
N VAL A 22 48.72 7.88 42.32
CA VAL A 22 49.16 8.56 41.08
C VAL A 22 50.33 9.52 41.31
N LEU A 23 50.25 10.41 42.31
CA LEU A 23 51.16 11.55 42.50
C LEU A 23 52.43 11.23 43.29
N MET A 24 52.40 10.19 44.11
CA MET A 24 53.61 9.59 44.67
C MET A 24 54.22 8.55 43.70
N ALA A 25 53.57 8.22 42.58
CA ALA A 25 54.20 7.40 41.54
C ALA A 25 55.15 8.25 40.69
N GLU A 26 56.45 8.09 40.94
CA GLU A 26 57.52 8.41 39.97
C GLU A 26 57.45 7.38 38.81
N ASP A 27 57.40 7.70 37.53
CA ASP A 27 57.19 8.97 36.82
C ASP A 27 56.65 8.55 35.43
N GLY A 28 55.52 9.10 34.98
CA GLY A 28 54.89 8.81 33.68
C GLY A 28 53.82 9.84 33.27
N PRO A 29 53.49 10.01 31.96
CA PRO A 29 52.51 10.99 31.49
C PRO A 29 51.05 10.57 31.75
N LEU A 30 50.13 11.55 31.88
CA LEU A 30 48.75 11.33 32.32
C LEU A 30 47.72 11.13 31.16
N PRO A 31 46.66 10.31 31.37
CA PRO A 31 45.74 9.88 30.31
C PRO A 31 44.54 10.82 30.04
N ALA A 32 44.06 10.86 28.78
CA ALA A 32 42.89 11.62 28.29
C ALA A 32 41.53 10.96 28.63
N PRO A 33 40.38 11.69 28.62
CA PRO A 33 39.10 11.17 29.09
C PRO A 33 38.42 10.28 28.04
N VAL A 34 38.01 9.10 28.48
CA VAL A 34 37.50 8.04 27.62
C VAL A 34 35.97 8.08 27.61
N LEU A 35 35.36 8.57 26.51
CA LEU A 35 33.89 8.62 26.32
C LEU A 35 33.27 7.22 26.20
N PHE A 36 34.07 6.27 25.72
CA PHE A 36 33.69 4.88 25.53
C PHE A 36 34.73 4.03 26.28
N ALA A 37 34.52 3.84 27.58
CA ALA A 37 35.45 3.15 28.49
C ALA A 37 35.53 1.63 28.22
N SER A 38 34.49 1.10 27.56
CA SER A 38 34.31 -0.31 27.20
C SER A 38 34.97 -0.65 25.86
N SER A 39 35.35 -1.92 25.69
CA SER A 39 35.91 -2.38 24.42
C SER A 39 34.81 -2.50 23.35
N PRO A 40 35.06 -2.11 22.08
CA PRO A 40 34.07 -2.18 21.01
C PRO A 40 33.47 -3.58 20.78
N LYS A 41 34.23 -4.63 21.09
CA LYS A 41 33.77 -6.02 21.01
C LYS A 41 32.72 -6.36 22.06
N VAL A 42 32.84 -5.79 23.26
CA VAL A 42 31.86 -5.97 24.34
C VAL A 42 30.59 -5.20 23.99
N GLU A 43 30.71 -3.95 23.55
CA GLU A 43 29.59 -3.12 23.12
C GLU A 43 28.81 -3.75 21.95
N GLN A 44 29.53 -4.33 20.98
CA GLN A 44 28.88 -5.02 19.86
C GLN A 44 28.10 -6.26 20.32
N LEU A 45 28.63 -7.03 21.27
CA LEU A 45 27.95 -8.21 21.81
C LEU A 45 26.67 -7.82 22.56
N GLU A 46 26.75 -6.76 23.37
CA GLU A 46 25.61 -6.20 24.10
C GLU A 46 24.54 -5.68 23.13
N LEU A 47 24.95 -4.96 22.08
CA LEU A 47 24.03 -4.45 21.07
C LEU A 47 23.30 -5.58 20.32
N VAL A 48 24.01 -6.64 19.94
CA VAL A 48 23.40 -7.80 19.27
C VAL A 48 22.35 -8.46 20.17
N ARG A 49 22.62 -8.55 21.48
CA ARG A 49 21.68 -9.08 22.45
C ARG A 49 20.41 -8.22 22.54
N VAL A 50 20.57 -6.90 22.66
CA VAL A 50 19.45 -5.95 22.71
C VAL A 50 18.59 -6.04 21.44
N ILE A 51 19.23 -6.06 20.27
CA ILE A 51 18.53 -6.17 18.99
C ILE A 51 17.77 -7.49 18.87
N GLY A 52 18.39 -8.61 19.26
CA GLY A 52 17.73 -9.92 19.23
C GLY A 52 16.49 -9.97 20.11
N ASP A 53 16.59 -9.41 21.32
CA ASP A 53 15.48 -9.35 22.27
C ASP A 53 14.35 -8.41 21.80
N ARG A 54 14.69 -7.27 21.17
CA ARG A 54 13.69 -6.33 20.62
C ARG A 54 13.02 -6.82 19.34
N LEU A 55 13.74 -7.53 18.48
CA LEU A 55 13.15 -8.20 17.32
C LEU A 55 12.14 -9.27 17.76
N ARG A 56 12.49 -10.04 18.80
CA ARG A 56 11.57 -11.00 19.41
C ARG A 56 10.32 -10.31 19.96
N GLN A 57 10.49 -9.24 20.75
CA GLN A 57 9.38 -8.45 21.29
C GLN A 57 8.49 -7.87 20.18
N ALA A 58 9.06 -7.23 19.16
CA ALA A 58 8.31 -6.65 18.04
C ALA A 58 7.50 -7.70 17.27
N ARG A 59 8.12 -8.85 17.00
CA ARG A 59 7.44 -9.98 16.36
C ARG A 59 6.25 -10.46 17.18
N GLU A 60 6.43 -10.58 18.49
CA GLU A 60 5.40 -11.01 19.43
C GLU A 60 4.28 -9.98 19.56
N LEU A 61 4.58 -8.68 19.52
CA LEU A 61 3.60 -7.58 19.47
C LEU A 61 2.71 -7.62 18.22
N CYS A 62 3.24 -8.05 17.08
CA CYS A 62 2.45 -8.33 15.87
C CYS A 62 1.83 -9.73 15.83
N ASN A 63 1.90 -10.52 16.92
CA ASN A 63 1.38 -11.88 17.03
C ASN A 63 1.88 -12.86 15.95
N LEU A 64 3.11 -12.69 15.45
CA LEU A 64 3.70 -13.56 14.43
C LEU A 64 4.55 -14.68 15.06
N SER A 65 4.36 -15.94 14.62
CA SER A 65 5.29 -17.03 14.98
C SER A 65 6.61 -16.88 14.22
N GLN A 66 7.70 -17.39 14.79
CA GLN A 66 9.04 -17.19 14.24
C GLN A 66 9.21 -17.74 12.80
N SER A 67 8.53 -18.83 12.43
CA SER A 67 8.57 -19.38 11.07
C SER A 67 7.82 -18.52 10.04
N VAL A 68 6.65 -17.99 10.38
CA VAL A 68 5.85 -17.11 9.51
C VAL A 68 6.55 -15.76 9.33
N ALA A 69 7.05 -15.21 10.43
CA ALA A 69 7.93 -14.06 10.43
C ALA A 69 9.12 -14.26 9.49
N ALA A 70 9.85 -15.38 9.63
CA ALA A 70 11.00 -15.68 8.79
C ALA A 70 10.63 -15.67 7.30
N GLN A 71 9.52 -16.30 6.91
CA GLN A 71 9.03 -16.26 5.53
C GLN A 71 8.68 -14.85 5.05
N ARG A 72 7.94 -14.06 5.84
CA ARG A 72 7.59 -12.68 5.50
C ARG A 72 8.81 -11.76 5.41
N LEU A 73 9.83 -12.04 6.20
CA LEU A 73 11.12 -11.37 6.15
C LEU A 73 12.00 -11.86 5.00
N GLY A 74 11.60 -12.93 4.30
CA GLY A 74 12.26 -13.46 3.10
C GLY A 74 13.31 -14.54 3.38
N TYR A 75 13.28 -15.16 4.55
CA TYR A 75 14.03 -16.39 4.82
C TYR A 75 13.26 -17.63 4.39
N SER A 76 14.01 -18.67 4.02
CA SER A 76 13.46 -19.98 3.66
C SER A 76 13.10 -20.84 4.88
N ASN A 77 13.75 -20.65 6.04
CA ASN A 77 13.45 -21.34 7.30
C ASN A 77 13.72 -20.46 8.54
N SER A 78 13.24 -20.88 9.70
CA SER A 78 13.32 -20.08 10.95
C SER A 78 14.67 -20.16 11.66
N SER A 79 15.54 -21.12 11.35
CA SER A 79 16.78 -21.37 12.10
C SER A 79 17.69 -20.15 12.18
N LYS A 80 17.75 -19.34 11.11
CA LYS A 80 18.52 -18.09 11.10
C LYS A 80 17.89 -17.02 11.98
N LEU A 81 16.57 -16.86 11.92
CA LEU A 81 15.86 -15.90 12.75
C LEU A 81 15.94 -16.28 14.24
N SER A 82 15.89 -17.57 14.57
CA SER A 82 16.05 -18.07 15.95
C SER A 82 17.40 -17.76 16.57
N LYS A 83 18.47 -17.88 15.78
CA LYS A 83 19.83 -17.56 16.25
C LYS A 83 20.02 -16.06 16.47
N VAL A 84 19.42 -15.23 15.59
CA VAL A 84 19.41 -13.78 15.71
C VAL A 84 18.64 -13.33 16.95
N GLU A 85 17.43 -13.84 17.17
CA GLU A 85 16.65 -13.52 18.36
C GLU A 85 17.33 -14.03 19.63
N GLY A 86 17.92 -15.23 19.62
CA GLY A 86 18.62 -15.83 20.77
C GLY A 86 20.05 -15.34 21.01
N ALA A 87 20.53 -14.40 20.21
CA ALA A 87 21.89 -13.84 20.26
C ALA A 87 23.03 -14.88 20.35
N THR A 88 22.79 -16.11 19.88
CA THR A 88 23.70 -17.27 20.04
C THR A 88 24.69 -17.39 18.90
N ASP A 89 24.42 -16.71 17.78
CA ASP A 89 25.33 -16.57 16.64
C ASP A 89 25.78 -15.11 16.60
N THR A 90 27.02 -14.87 17.02
CA THR A 90 27.58 -13.53 17.25
C THR A 90 28.00 -12.83 15.95
N ASN A 91 27.93 -13.53 14.81
CA ASN A 91 28.11 -12.92 13.49
C ASN A 91 26.90 -12.02 13.22
N SER A 92 27.16 -10.72 13.37
CA SER A 92 26.25 -9.57 13.33
C SER A 92 24.89 -9.78 12.66
N VAL A 93 23.84 -9.34 13.36
CA VAL A 93 22.48 -9.23 12.83
C VAL A 93 22.52 -8.51 11.48
N PRO A 94 22.05 -9.14 10.38
CA PRO A 94 22.15 -8.52 9.06
C PRO A 94 21.32 -7.24 9.02
N LEU A 95 21.91 -6.13 8.57
CA LEU A 95 21.21 -4.85 8.54
C LEU A 95 19.91 -4.88 7.72
N TRP A 96 19.88 -5.66 6.64
CA TRP A 96 18.68 -5.83 5.82
C TRP A 96 17.51 -6.43 6.62
N LEU A 97 17.81 -7.25 7.62
CA LEU A 97 16.82 -7.92 8.46
C LEU A 97 16.11 -6.91 9.36
N ILE A 98 16.87 -5.99 9.97
CA ILE A 98 16.33 -4.91 10.82
C ILE A 98 15.29 -4.11 10.04
N LEU A 99 15.64 -3.75 8.81
CA LEU A 99 14.83 -2.89 7.97
C LEU A 99 13.53 -3.57 7.50
N ARG A 100 13.54 -4.89 7.28
CA ARG A 100 12.33 -5.66 6.99
C ARG A 100 11.50 -5.94 8.24
N ALA A 101 12.15 -6.22 9.36
CA ALA A 101 11.50 -6.45 10.64
C ALA A 101 10.71 -5.22 11.09
N ALA A 102 11.30 -4.03 10.98
CA ALA A 102 10.62 -2.76 11.26
C ALA A 102 9.37 -2.52 10.38
N LYS A 103 9.26 -3.17 9.20
CA LYS A 103 8.11 -3.06 8.28
C LYS A 103 7.11 -4.20 8.37
N VAL A 104 7.52 -5.35 8.89
CA VAL A 104 6.65 -6.53 9.02
C VAL A 104 6.05 -6.59 10.42
N TYR A 105 6.84 -6.19 11.41
CA TYR A 105 6.44 -6.07 12.81
C TYR A 105 6.12 -4.64 13.18
N GLU A 106 6.47 -3.74 12.29
CA GLU A 106 5.85 -2.46 12.28
C GLU A 106 6.07 -1.65 13.57
N VAL A 107 7.33 -1.69 13.95
CA VAL A 107 7.93 -0.99 15.07
C VAL A 107 9.00 -0.04 14.56
N SER A 108 9.44 0.89 15.40
CA SER A 108 10.55 1.79 15.05
C SER A 108 11.89 1.04 15.02
N ILE A 109 12.83 1.49 14.18
CA ILE A 109 14.19 0.96 14.19
C ILE A 109 14.87 1.32 15.52
N ASP A 110 14.58 2.50 16.08
CA ASP A 110 15.11 2.94 17.37
C ASP A 110 14.67 2.03 18.52
N PHE A 111 13.44 1.51 18.46
CA PHE A 111 12.98 0.44 19.35
C PHE A 111 13.77 -0.85 19.15
N LEU A 112 14.04 -1.24 17.90
CA LEU A 112 14.84 -2.43 17.60
C LEU A 112 16.30 -2.31 18.08
N PHE A 113 16.90 -1.11 18.06
CA PHE A 113 18.24 -0.86 18.60
C PHE A 113 18.23 -0.61 20.12
N GLY A 114 17.05 -0.54 20.75
CA GLY A 114 16.90 -0.28 22.18
C GLY A 114 17.18 1.16 22.61
N VAL A 115 17.21 2.11 21.67
CA VAL A 115 17.38 3.54 21.93
C VAL A 115 16.13 4.13 22.58
N THR A 116 14.97 3.52 22.35
CA THR A 116 13.69 3.84 23.00
C THR A 116 12.92 2.57 23.35
N ASP A 117 12.12 2.63 24.42
CA ASP A 117 11.18 1.57 24.81
C ASP A 117 9.84 1.68 24.08
N ASP A 118 9.58 2.82 23.42
CA ASP A 118 8.32 3.04 22.72
C ASP A 118 8.36 2.37 21.34
N TRP A 119 7.46 1.41 21.14
CA TRP A 119 7.46 0.52 19.97
C TRP A 119 6.66 1.09 18.80
N GLU A 120 5.65 1.93 19.05
CA GLU A 120 4.76 2.39 17.97
C GLU A 120 5.37 3.57 17.15
N VAL A 121 6.19 4.49 17.63
CA VAL A 121 5.98 5.33 18.81
C VAL A 121 4.67 6.09 18.55
N GLY A 122 3.54 5.41 18.70
CA GLY A 122 2.19 5.79 18.28
C GLY A 122 1.69 5.58 16.82
N ALA A 123 2.17 4.69 15.93
CA ALA A 123 1.53 4.47 14.61
C ALA A 123 1.36 3.01 14.11
N PRO A 124 0.20 2.65 13.51
CA PRO A 124 -0.21 1.28 13.23
C PRO A 124 0.32 0.75 11.92
N ARG A 125 0.90 -0.42 12.07
CA ARG A 125 1.80 -1.07 11.16
C ARG A 125 1.23 -2.31 10.42
N GLY A 126 1.34 -2.52 9.11
CA GLY A 126 1.25 -3.87 8.48
C GLY A 126 -0.18 -4.29 8.17
N THR A 127 -1.11 -3.61 8.82
CA THR A 127 -2.50 -3.39 8.41
C THR A 127 -2.62 -2.94 6.95
N GLN A 128 -1.59 -2.26 6.44
CA GLN A 128 -1.49 -1.69 5.11
C GLN A 128 -1.43 -2.76 4.00
N GLU A 129 -0.67 -3.84 4.22
CA GLU A 129 -0.52 -4.91 3.22
C GLU A 129 -1.83 -5.71 3.05
N TRP A 130 -2.59 -5.90 4.13
CA TRP A 130 -3.89 -6.58 4.07
C TRP A 130 -5.00 -5.68 3.50
N LEU A 131 -5.07 -4.41 3.91
CA LEU A 131 -6.02 -3.45 3.33
C LEU A 131 -5.83 -3.30 1.82
N LEU A 132 -4.57 -3.21 1.36
CA LEU A 132 -4.22 -3.18 -0.06
C LEU A 132 -4.71 -4.43 -0.80
N ASN A 133 -4.51 -5.61 -0.21
CA ASN A 133 -4.95 -6.87 -0.83
C ASN A 133 -6.48 -6.96 -0.94
N VAL A 134 -7.22 -6.52 0.07
CA VAL A 134 -8.68 -6.55 0.03
C VAL A 134 -9.24 -5.51 -0.94
N TRP A 135 -8.66 -4.30 -0.98
CA TRP A 135 -9.08 -3.24 -1.90
C TRP A 135 -8.73 -3.54 -3.36
N GLN A 136 -7.61 -4.20 -3.60
CA GLN A 136 -7.27 -4.68 -4.93
C GLN A 136 -8.31 -5.68 -5.42
N LYS A 137 -8.65 -6.70 -4.62
CA LYS A 137 -9.66 -7.70 -5.00
C LYS A 137 -11.04 -7.10 -5.24
N LEU A 138 -11.47 -6.15 -4.40
CA LEU A 138 -12.74 -5.46 -4.61
C LEU A 138 -12.73 -4.63 -5.90
N ARG A 139 -11.65 -3.87 -6.14
CA ARG A 139 -11.49 -3.02 -7.33
C ARG A 139 -11.44 -3.84 -8.61
N GLU A 140 -10.74 -4.96 -8.60
CA GLU A 140 -10.67 -5.88 -9.73
C GLU A 140 -12.04 -6.43 -10.09
N ARG A 141 -12.80 -6.89 -9.08
CA ARG A 141 -14.18 -7.37 -9.28
C ARG A 141 -15.09 -6.28 -9.82
N ASP A 142 -15.07 -5.10 -9.21
CA ASP A 142 -15.97 -4.02 -9.57
C ASP A 142 -15.64 -3.46 -10.97
N MET A 143 -14.35 -3.37 -11.32
CA MET A 143 -13.93 -3.01 -12.68
C MET A 143 -14.35 -4.05 -13.72
N ALA A 144 -14.24 -5.34 -13.40
CA ALA A 144 -14.71 -6.40 -14.29
C ALA A 144 -16.21 -6.32 -14.52
N ALA A 145 -17.00 -6.02 -13.47
CA ALA A 145 -18.44 -5.84 -13.59
C ALA A 145 -18.82 -4.59 -14.42
N LEU A 146 -18.12 -3.46 -14.22
CA LEU A 146 -18.35 -2.23 -14.97
C LEU A 146 -17.96 -2.36 -16.44
N ASP A 147 -16.83 -3.01 -16.74
CA ASP A 147 -16.42 -3.32 -18.11
C ASP A 147 -17.44 -4.24 -18.80
N HIS A 148 -17.93 -5.27 -18.11
CA HIS A 148 -18.99 -6.12 -18.64
C HIS A 148 -20.26 -5.32 -18.95
N LEU A 149 -20.76 -4.53 -17.99
CA LEU A 149 -21.94 -3.69 -18.18
C LEU A 149 -21.75 -2.68 -19.33
N HIS A 150 -20.56 -2.08 -19.44
CA HIS A 150 -20.24 -1.15 -20.52
C HIS A 150 -20.29 -1.83 -21.89
N ARG A 151 -19.74 -3.05 -22.01
CA ARG A 151 -19.81 -3.83 -23.25
C ARG A 151 -21.23 -4.17 -23.64
N GLU A 152 -22.07 -4.57 -22.69
CA GLU A 152 -23.49 -4.83 -22.92
C GLU A 152 -24.22 -3.57 -23.39
N VAL A 153 -24.00 -2.43 -22.72
CA VAL A 153 -24.59 -1.14 -23.12
C VAL A 153 -24.14 -0.74 -24.53
N LEU A 154 -22.86 -0.93 -24.88
CA LEU A 154 -22.37 -0.67 -26.23
C LEU A 154 -22.99 -1.62 -27.26
N ALA A 155 -23.12 -2.91 -26.94
CA ALA A 155 -23.76 -3.89 -27.82
C ALA A 155 -25.21 -3.52 -28.10
N VAL A 156 -26.00 -3.26 -27.05
CA VAL A 156 -27.39 -2.81 -27.16
C VAL A 156 -27.48 -1.49 -27.95
N SER A 157 -26.58 -0.55 -27.70
CA SER A 157 -26.56 0.74 -28.41
C SER A 157 -26.29 0.55 -29.91
N ARG A 158 -25.32 -0.30 -30.28
CA ARG A 158 -25.04 -0.62 -31.69
C ARG A 158 -26.22 -1.30 -32.38
N HIS A 159 -26.83 -2.30 -31.74
CA HIS A 159 -27.99 -2.99 -32.30
C HIS A 159 -29.20 -2.05 -32.46
N THR A 160 -29.43 -1.17 -31.48
CA THR A 160 -30.49 -0.16 -31.54
C THR A 160 -30.22 0.83 -32.68
N ALA A 161 -28.98 1.29 -32.86
CA ALA A 161 -28.61 2.17 -33.97
C ALA A 161 -28.83 1.49 -35.34
N ALA A 162 -28.47 0.22 -35.46
CA ALA A 162 -28.71 -0.56 -36.68
C ALA A 162 -30.22 -0.73 -36.97
N LEU A 163 -31.04 -0.97 -35.94
CA LEU A 163 -32.50 -1.03 -36.09
C LEU A 163 -33.09 0.31 -36.53
N VAL A 164 -32.63 1.43 -35.95
CA VAL A 164 -33.07 2.77 -36.38
C VAL A 164 -32.71 3.02 -37.85
N ALA A 165 -31.49 2.66 -38.27
CA ALA A 165 -31.07 2.78 -39.67
C ALA A 165 -31.94 1.93 -40.60
N GLY A 166 -32.16 0.65 -40.25
CA GLY A 166 -33.01 -0.24 -41.05
C GLY A 166 -34.46 0.24 -41.20
N VAL A 167 -35.04 0.82 -40.14
CA VAL A 167 -36.39 1.41 -40.22
C VAL A 167 -36.41 2.62 -41.17
N ARG A 168 -35.36 3.45 -41.18
CA ARG A 168 -35.24 4.59 -42.12
C ARG A 168 -35.13 4.09 -43.56
N GLU A 169 -34.29 3.10 -43.83
CA GLU A 169 -34.13 2.50 -45.16
C GLU A 169 -35.45 1.90 -45.69
N VAL A 170 -36.19 1.17 -44.85
CA VAL A 170 -37.50 0.61 -45.24
C VAL A 170 -38.52 1.71 -45.53
N ALA A 171 -38.50 2.80 -44.76
CA ALA A 171 -39.37 3.94 -45.00
C ALA A 171 -39.07 4.70 -46.29
N GLU A 172 -37.80 4.94 -46.58
CA GLU A 172 -37.36 5.54 -47.85
C GLU A 172 -37.71 4.64 -49.03
N GLY A 173 -37.52 3.33 -48.88
CA GLY A 173 -37.93 2.32 -49.86
C GLY A 173 -39.43 2.35 -50.13
N LEU A 174 -40.26 2.40 -49.08
CA LEU A 174 -41.72 2.48 -49.23
C LEU A 174 -42.15 3.80 -49.89
N SER A 175 -41.54 4.92 -49.51
CA SER A 175 -41.80 6.23 -50.12
C SER A 175 -41.47 6.23 -51.62
N THR A 176 -40.32 5.67 -51.98
CA THR A 176 -39.89 5.53 -53.39
C THR A 176 -40.83 4.60 -54.17
N TYR A 177 -41.25 3.49 -53.57
CA TYR A 177 -42.19 2.55 -54.18
C TYR A 177 -43.56 3.21 -54.43
N ARG A 178 -44.09 3.94 -53.44
CA ARG A 178 -45.35 4.70 -53.56
C ARG A 178 -45.26 5.77 -54.65
N ALA A 179 -44.15 6.51 -54.73
CA ALA A 179 -43.95 7.53 -55.77
C ALA A 179 -43.94 6.95 -57.20
N ARG A 180 -43.48 5.70 -57.37
CA ARG A 180 -43.45 5.01 -58.66
C ARG A 180 -44.75 4.27 -59.01
N ASN A 181 -45.66 4.10 -58.05
CA ASN A 181 -46.89 3.33 -58.21
C ASN A 181 -48.09 4.15 -57.72
N PRO A 182 -48.72 4.98 -58.58
CA PRO A 182 -49.80 5.89 -58.20
C PRO A 182 -51.04 5.20 -57.59
N GLY A 183 -51.30 3.94 -57.94
CA GLY A 183 -52.40 3.14 -57.37
C GLY A 183 -52.06 2.42 -56.06
N PHE A 184 -50.87 2.63 -55.49
CA PHE A 184 -50.43 1.95 -54.28
C PHE A 184 -51.43 2.08 -53.13
N ASP A 185 -51.96 3.29 -52.92
CA ASP A 185 -52.87 3.56 -51.80
C ASP A 185 -54.22 2.85 -51.93
N GLU A 186 -54.60 2.48 -53.14
CA GLU A 186 -55.84 1.74 -53.42
C GLU A 186 -55.66 0.22 -53.32
N THR A 187 -54.42 -0.27 -53.17
CA THR A 187 -54.15 -1.71 -53.06
C THR A 187 -54.56 -2.27 -51.69
N PRO A 188 -55.02 -3.53 -51.61
CA PRO A 188 -55.32 -4.17 -50.34
C PRO A 188 -54.10 -4.15 -49.39
N ALA A 189 -54.33 -3.86 -48.11
CA ALA A 189 -53.34 -3.78 -47.04
C ALA A 189 -52.31 -2.62 -47.12
N SER A 190 -52.36 -1.75 -48.15
CA SER A 190 -51.50 -0.56 -48.28
C SER A 190 -51.52 0.34 -47.03
N ALA A 191 -52.72 0.68 -46.55
CA ALA A 191 -52.93 1.51 -45.36
C ALA A 191 -52.42 0.84 -44.08
N THR A 192 -52.56 -0.48 -43.97
CA THR A 192 -52.04 -1.24 -42.82
C THR A 192 -50.52 -1.27 -42.80
N LEU A 193 -49.89 -1.44 -43.97
CA LEU A 193 -48.43 -1.40 -44.11
C LEU A 193 -47.89 -0.02 -43.76
N ALA A 194 -48.48 1.05 -44.32
CA ALA A 194 -48.10 2.43 -44.03
C ALA A 194 -48.23 2.75 -42.54
N GLY A 195 -49.37 2.43 -41.91
CA GLY A 195 -49.57 2.67 -40.47
C GLY A 195 -48.64 1.86 -39.57
N ARG A 196 -48.25 0.64 -39.95
CA ARG A 196 -47.23 -0.14 -39.21
C ARG A 196 -45.85 0.51 -39.32
N LEU A 197 -45.49 1.02 -40.50
CA LEU A 197 -44.21 1.67 -40.72
C LEU A 197 -44.13 3.02 -40.02
N GLU A 198 -45.21 3.81 -39.99
CA GLU A 198 -45.28 5.05 -39.20
C GLU A 198 -45.05 4.80 -37.71
N ARG A 199 -45.65 3.73 -37.14
CA ARG A 199 -45.39 3.33 -35.75
C ARG A 199 -43.94 2.92 -35.51
N LEU A 200 -43.35 2.17 -36.43
CA LEU A 200 -41.93 1.81 -36.35
C LEU A 200 -41.02 3.04 -36.43
N GLN A 201 -41.35 4.00 -37.31
CA GLN A 201 -40.62 5.27 -37.41
C GLN A 201 -40.72 6.10 -36.14
N ALA A 202 -41.89 6.15 -35.49
CA ALA A 202 -42.04 6.83 -34.21
C ALA A 202 -41.14 6.19 -33.14
N GLY A 203 -41.18 4.86 -33.01
CA GLY A 203 -40.30 4.13 -32.08
C GLY A 203 -38.81 4.31 -32.41
N ALA A 204 -38.44 4.37 -33.69
CA ALA A 204 -37.07 4.64 -34.12
C ALA A 204 -36.60 6.06 -33.76
N ARG A 205 -37.48 7.07 -33.80
CA ARG A 205 -37.16 8.44 -33.36
C ARG A 205 -36.93 8.52 -31.85
N ASP A 206 -37.75 7.82 -31.08
CA ASP A 206 -37.59 7.74 -29.62
C ASP A 206 -36.28 7.02 -29.25
N ALA A 207 -35.98 5.91 -29.91
CA ALA A 207 -34.74 5.16 -29.74
C ALA A 207 -33.50 5.99 -30.14
N ASP A 208 -33.55 6.72 -31.27
CA ASP A 208 -32.48 7.62 -31.70
C ASP A 208 -32.24 8.75 -30.67
N THR A 209 -33.32 9.28 -30.07
CA THR A 209 -33.24 10.28 -29.00
C THR A 209 -32.61 9.69 -27.74
N ALA A 210 -32.98 8.47 -27.35
CA ALA A 210 -32.40 7.77 -26.21
C ALA A 210 -30.91 7.47 -26.43
N LEU A 211 -30.51 7.02 -27.63
CA LEU A 211 -29.11 6.81 -28.00
C LEU A 211 -28.28 8.10 -27.94
N LYS A 212 -28.84 9.22 -28.40
CA LYS A 212 -28.21 10.55 -28.29
C LYS A 212 -28.04 11.00 -26.84
N ARG A 213 -29.00 10.67 -25.97
CA ARG A 213 -28.92 10.96 -24.53
C ARG A 213 -27.92 10.08 -23.78
N LEU A 214 -27.79 8.80 -24.17
CA LEU A 214 -26.77 7.91 -23.61
C LEU A 214 -25.35 8.36 -24.01
N HIS A 215 -25.20 8.97 -25.19
CA HIS A 215 -23.99 9.68 -25.62
C HIS A 215 -23.93 11.13 -25.09
N LEU A 216 -23.96 11.34 -23.78
CA LEU A 216 -23.64 12.64 -23.18
C LEU A 216 -22.17 13.01 -23.47
N GLY A 217 -21.96 13.73 -24.59
CA GLY A 217 -20.73 14.43 -24.96
C GLY A 217 -19.71 13.61 -25.75
N VAL A 218 -19.66 13.78 -27.08
CA VAL A 218 -18.43 13.57 -27.87
C VAL A 218 -17.43 14.69 -27.55
N ALA A 219 -17.06 14.82 -26.27
CA ALA A 219 -16.06 15.75 -25.78
C ALA A 219 -15.22 15.03 -24.72
N GLY A 220 -14.05 14.52 -25.12
CA GLY A 220 -13.07 13.97 -24.19
C GLY A 220 -12.12 12.88 -24.71
N GLY A 221 -12.18 12.48 -25.98
CA GLY A 221 -11.34 11.40 -26.53
C GLY A 221 -10.19 11.82 -27.46
N ALA A 222 -9.86 13.10 -27.55
CA ALA A 222 -8.87 13.62 -28.51
C ALA A 222 -7.66 14.34 -27.87
N SER A 223 -7.24 13.96 -26.65
CA SER A 223 -6.08 14.61 -26.00
C SER A 223 -5.12 13.69 -25.24
N GLU A 224 -5.08 12.39 -25.52
CA GLU A 224 -4.12 11.48 -24.86
C GLU A 224 -3.29 10.65 -25.85
N ALA A 225 -2.91 11.29 -26.97
CA ALA A 225 -1.93 10.76 -27.93
C ALA A 225 -0.71 11.68 -28.12
N ALA A 226 -0.42 12.55 -27.14
CA ALA A 226 0.80 13.35 -27.13
C ALA A 226 1.22 13.73 -25.71
N ARG A 227 2.03 12.85 -25.09
CA ARG A 227 3.21 13.19 -24.26
C ARG A 227 3.87 11.93 -23.73
#